data_AF-A0A258C911-F1
#
_entry.id   AF-A0A258C911-F1
#
_cell.length_a   1.000
_cell.length_b   1.000
_cell.length_c   1.000
_cell.angle_alpha   90.00
_cell.angle_beta   90.00
_cell.angle_gamma   90.00
#
_symmetry.space_group_name_H-M   'P 1'
#
loop_
_entity.id
_entity.type
_entity.pdbx_description
1 polymer ?
#
loop_
_entity_poly.entity_id
_entity_poly.type
_entity_poly.pdbx_seq_one_letter_code
_entity_poly.pdbx_strand_id
1 'polypeptide(L)'
;MRFALGQRWISDAESDLGLGTVIAIEGRMLTLLFPASGDTRHYAQQEAPLTRVSFNSGDEVKSAEGFSMLVQEVTEQQQLLSYHGVRTDNGETVVLRETFLDHFLSFNKPQDRLFAGQIDRFEYFPLRYQSWQQQQQLQQSPLRGLAGGRVSLIPHQLYIASEVAQRHAPRVLLADEVGLGKTIEAGLILHQQLLTGLASRVLIVVPESLQHQWLVEMLRRFNLRFSIFDEERCQQAQLDADNPFDTEQLVLCSLEFLTKKKSWHEQAVSSHWDILVVDEAHHLHWQPEA
;
A
#
# COMPACT_ATOMS: atom_id res chain seq x y z
N MET A 1 -4.29 41.72 4.63
CA MET A 1 -3.15 40.94 4.12
C MET A 1 -2.57 41.67 2.92
N ARG A 2 -1.23 41.72 2.75
CA ARG A 2 -0.61 42.31 1.55
C ARG A 2 -0.18 41.16 0.64
N PHE A 3 -0.78 41.10 -0.55
CA PHE A 3 -0.46 40.11 -1.57
C PHE A 3 0.62 40.66 -2.50
N ALA A 4 1.55 39.79 -2.91
CA ALA A 4 2.55 40.07 -3.93
C ALA A 4 2.61 38.95 -4.97
N LEU A 5 3.06 39.27 -6.17
CA LEU A 5 3.25 38.30 -7.24
C LEU A 5 4.30 37.25 -6.85
N GLY A 6 4.02 35.98 -7.10
CA GLY A 6 4.91 34.85 -6.76
C GLY A 6 4.69 34.26 -5.38
N GLN A 7 3.84 34.88 -4.55
CA GLN A 7 3.51 34.37 -3.23
C GLN A 7 2.74 33.04 -3.28
N ARG A 8 3.10 32.11 -2.39
CA ARG A 8 2.40 30.84 -2.18
C ARG A 8 1.32 30.90 -1.10
N TRP A 9 0.14 30.38 -1.43
CA TRP A 9 -1.07 30.40 -0.59
C TRP A 9 -1.89 29.12 -0.80
N ILE A 10 -2.65 28.72 0.22
CA ILE A 10 -3.62 27.62 0.12
C ILE A 10 -5.04 28.17 0.19
N SER A 11 -5.98 27.48 -0.44
CA SER A 11 -7.41 27.73 -0.27
C SER A 11 -7.90 27.00 0.97
N ASP A 12 -8.48 27.73 1.93
CA ASP A 12 -9.05 27.12 3.14
C ASP A 12 -10.32 26.31 2.83
N ALA A 13 -11.01 26.65 1.73
CA ALA A 13 -12.23 25.98 1.29
C ALA A 13 -11.96 24.77 0.39
N GLU A 14 -10.82 24.74 -0.32
CA GLU A 14 -10.47 23.74 -1.33
C GLU A 14 -9.03 23.26 -1.14
N SER A 15 -8.74 22.56 -0.03
CA SER A 15 -7.38 22.10 0.28
C SER A 15 -6.81 21.12 -0.74
N ASP A 16 -7.68 20.41 -1.46
CA ASP A 16 -7.31 19.42 -2.49
C ASP A 16 -6.63 20.06 -3.72
N LEU A 17 -6.76 21.37 -3.91
CA LEU A 17 -6.06 22.10 -4.98
C LEU A 17 -4.54 22.23 -4.72
N GLY A 18 -4.10 21.97 -3.49
CA GLY A 18 -2.71 22.10 -3.08
C GLY A 18 -2.26 23.56 -2.98
N LEU A 19 -0.98 23.81 -3.25
CA LEU A 19 -0.37 25.11 -3.07
C LEU A 19 -0.54 26.00 -4.31
N GLY A 20 -1.30 27.09 -4.16
CA GLY A 20 -1.52 28.11 -5.18
C GLY A 20 -0.41 29.16 -5.21
N THR A 21 -0.19 29.75 -6.38
CA THR A 21 0.75 30.88 -6.61
C THR A 21 -0.01 32.10 -7.08
N VAL A 22 0.26 33.26 -6.48
CA VAL A 22 -0.30 34.54 -6.95
C VAL A 22 0.34 34.91 -8.29
N ILE A 23 -0.45 34.91 -9.36
CA ILE A 23 0.01 35.24 -10.72
C ILE A 23 -0.44 36.62 -11.20
N ALA A 24 -1.52 37.18 -10.64
CA ALA A 24 -1.99 38.51 -10.98
C ALA A 24 -2.71 39.18 -9.79
N ILE A 25 -2.58 40.51 -9.70
CA ILE A 25 -3.29 41.36 -8.74
C ILE A 25 -3.86 42.53 -9.54
N GLU A 26 -5.18 42.54 -9.74
CA GLU A 26 -5.89 43.53 -10.56
C GLU A 26 -6.94 44.26 -9.72
N GLY A 27 -6.63 45.48 -9.30
CA GLY A 27 -7.53 46.28 -8.48
C GLY A 27 -7.82 45.60 -7.14
N ARG A 28 -9.04 45.05 -6.99
CA ARG A 28 -9.49 44.32 -5.78
C ARG A 28 -9.50 42.80 -5.94
N MET A 29 -9.11 42.31 -7.11
CA MET A 29 -9.12 40.88 -7.43
C MET A 29 -7.70 40.31 -7.39
N LEU A 30 -7.61 39.07 -6.92
CA LEU A 30 -6.40 38.27 -6.80
C LEU A 30 -6.58 37.00 -7.63
N THR A 31 -5.60 36.66 -8.46
CA THR A 31 -5.61 35.43 -9.27
C THR A 31 -4.54 34.47 -8.77
N LEU A 32 -4.97 33.27 -8.35
CA LEU A 32 -4.10 32.17 -7.95
C LEU A 32 -4.11 31.07 -9.00
N LEU A 33 -2.93 30.60 -9.40
CA LEU A 33 -2.74 29.36 -10.15
C LEU A 33 -2.42 28.23 -9.17
N PHE A 34 -3.15 27.12 -9.23
CA PHE A 34 -2.91 25.90 -8.46
C PHE A 34 -2.27 24.84 -9.37
N PRO A 35 -0.93 24.69 -9.38
CA PRO A 35 -0.27 23.87 -10.39
C PRO A 35 -0.49 22.37 -10.21
N ALA A 36 -0.87 21.93 -9.01
CA ALA A 36 -1.19 20.53 -8.73
C ALA A 36 -2.46 20.06 -9.46
N SER A 37 -3.48 20.91 -9.57
CA SER A 37 -4.72 20.61 -10.31
C SER A 37 -4.77 21.25 -11.71
N GLY A 38 -3.93 22.24 -11.98
CA GLY A 38 -3.97 23.05 -13.20
C GLY A 38 -5.04 24.15 -13.17
N ASP A 39 -5.73 24.32 -12.05
CA ASP A 39 -6.80 25.29 -11.90
C ASP A 39 -6.31 26.72 -11.67
N THR A 40 -7.08 27.68 -12.15
CA THR A 40 -6.95 29.09 -11.77
C THR A 40 -8.19 29.51 -10.97
N ARG A 41 -7.99 30.22 -9.86
CA ARG A 41 -9.06 30.78 -9.04
C ARG A 41 -8.89 32.28 -8.86
N HIS A 42 -10.02 32.97 -8.79
CA HIS A 42 -10.07 34.41 -8.57
C HIS A 42 -10.74 34.68 -7.23
N TYR A 43 -10.07 35.46 -6.37
CA TYR A 43 -10.57 35.83 -5.05
C TYR A 43 -10.60 37.34 -4.89
N ALA A 44 -11.55 37.84 -4.08
CA ALA A 44 -11.55 39.23 -3.66
C ALA A 44 -10.51 39.43 -2.53
N GLN A 45 -9.61 40.41 -2.66
CA GLN A 45 -8.46 40.59 -1.76
C GLN A 45 -8.82 40.73 -0.27
N GLN A 46 -10.01 41.25 0.04
CA GLN A 46 -10.45 41.50 1.42
C GLN A 46 -11.09 40.29 2.10
N GLU A 47 -11.65 39.36 1.32
CA GLU A 47 -12.45 38.22 1.81
C GLU A 47 -11.90 36.87 1.33
N ALA A 48 -10.70 36.86 0.75
CA ALA A 48 -10.10 35.65 0.23
C ALA A 48 -9.88 34.65 1.38
N PRO A 49 -10.50 33.45 1.34
CA PRO A 49 -10.29 32.38 2.33
C PRO A 49 -8.96 31.69 2.01
N LEU A 50 -7.88 32.46 2.12
CA LEU A 50 -6.53 32.05 1.76
C LEU A 50 -5.63 32.13 2.97
N THR A 51 -4.90 31.06 3.22
CA THR A 51 -3.86 31.01 4.24
C THR A 51 -2.48 31.09 3.60
N ARG A 52 -1.65 31.99 4.11
CA ARG A 52 -0.27 32.19 3.66
C ARG A 52 0.56 30.98 4.09
N VAL A 53 1.25 30.35 3.15
CA VAL A 53 2.18 29.27 3.50
C VAL A 53 3.56 29.84 3.77
N SER A 54 4.07 29.55 4.96
CA SER A 54 5.42 29.87 5.40
C SER A 54 5.96 28.73 6.25
N PHE A 55 7.23 28.40 6.06
CA PHE A 55 7.94 27.41 6.86
C PHE A 55 8.89 28.08 7.83
N ASN A 56 9.21 27.39 8.93
CA ASN A 56 10.12 27.88 9.95
C ASN A 56 11.48 27.19 9.87
N SER A 57 12.48 27.77 10.54
CA SER A 57 13.76 27.08 10.77
C SER A 57 13.50 25.74 11.50
N GLY A 58 14.08 24.66 10.97
CA GLY A 58 13.89 23.29 11.42
C GLY A 58 12.83 22.49 10.66
N ASP A 59 12.05 23.11 9.78
CA ASP A 59 11.11 22.37 8.92
C ASP A 59 11.83 21.78 7.69
N GLU A 60 11.35 20.62 7.25
CA GLU A 60 11.77 20.01 5.98
C GLU A 60 10.81 20.46 4.88
N VAL A 61 11.37 21.02 3.80
CA VAL A 61 10.61 21.50 2.64
C VAL A 61 11.06 20.81 1.37
N LYS A 62 10.13 20.60 0.45
CA LYS A 62 10.39 19.97 -0.85
C LYS A 62 10.32 21.00 -1.97
N SER A 63 11.31 20.95 -2.86
CA SER A 63 11.37 21.75 -4.09
C SER A 63 10.53 21.12 -5.19
N ALA A 64 9.99 21.95 -6.09
CA ALA A 64 9.37 21.51 -7.33
C ALA A 64 10.35 20.74 -8.24
N GLU A 65 11.66 20.92 -8.05
CA GLU A 65 12.73 20.15 -8.72
C GLU A 65 12.95 18.75 -8.12
N GLY A 66 12.21 18.37 -7.08
CA GLY A 66 12.16 17.02 -6.53
C GLY A 66 13.11 16.74 -5.36
N PHE A 67 13.98 17.67 -4.98
CA PHE A 67 14.83 17.54 -3.79
C PHE A 67 14.18 18.10 -2.52
N SER A 68 14.57 17.58 -1.36
CA SER A 68 14.17 18.10 -0.05
C SER A 68 15.33 18.84 0.63
N MET A 69 15.01 19.82 1.46
CA MET A 69 15.98 20.56 2.26
C MET A 69 15.46 20.85 3.67
N LEU A 70 16.39 20.92 4.63
CA LEU A 70 16.13 21.37 5.99
C LEU A 70 16.33 22.89 6.06
N VAL A 71 15.28 23.63 6.41
CA VAL A 71 15.33 25.10 6.54
C VAL A 71 16.17 25.48 7.76
N GLN A 72 17.18 26.32 7.58
CA GLN A 72 18.01 26.86 8.66
C GLN A 72 17.68 28.33 8.92
N GLU A 73 17.44 29.11 7.87
CA GLU A 73 17.15 30.53 7.95
C GLU A 73 16.12 30.91 6.90
N VAL A 74 15.27 31.89 7.21
CA VAL A 74 14.26 32.43 6.28
C VAL A 74 14.47 33.92 6.13
N THR A 75 14.67 34.36 4.89
CA THR A 75 14.82 35.77 4.54
C THR A 75 13.64 36.24 3.72
N GLU A 76 13.11 37.43 4.03
CA GLU A 76 12.04 38.07 3.27
C GLU A 76 12.60 39.24 2.45
N GLN A 77 12.39 39.23 1.14
CA GLN A 77 12.72 40.35 0.25
C GLN A 77 11.52 40.66 -0.63
N GLN A 78 11.10 41.92 -0.69
CA GLN A 78 9.97 42.37 -1.52
C GLN A 78 8.68 41.54 -1.30
N GLN A 79 8.37 41.14 -0.06
CA GLN A 79 7.23 40.29 0.33
C GLN A 79 7.29 38.83 -0.16
N LEU A 80 8.45 38.40 -0.67
CA LEU A 80 8.72 37.03 -1.05
C LEU A 80 9.68 36.35 -0.07
N LEU A 81 9.36 35.12 0.29
CA LEU A 81 10.18 34.30 1.19
C LEU A 81 11.24 33.50 0.41
N SER A 82 12.46 33.52 0.92
CA SER A 82 13.56 32.66 0.50
C SER A 82 14.07 31.84 1.69
N TYR A 83 14.08 30.53 1.54
CA TYR A 83 14.49 29.56 2.53
C TYR A 83 15.94 29.17 2.28
N HIS A 84 16.82 29.41 3.26
CA HIS A 84 18.22 29.00 3.23
C HIS A 84 18.38 27.75 4.08
N GLY A 85 19.11 26.78 3.59
CA GLY A 85 19.30 25.55 4.32
C GLY A 85 20.14 24.54 3.57
N VAL A 86 20.04 23.28 3.99
CA VAL A 86 20.88 22.20 3.49
C VAL A 86 20.01 21.12 2.89
N ARG A 87 20.35 20.67 1.68
CA ARG A 87 19.63 19.56 1.04
C ARG A 87 19.83 18.26 1.81
N THR A 88 18.78 17.45 1.92
CA THR A 88 18.82 16.19 2.66
C THR A 88 19.49 15.04 1.90
N ASP A 89 19.63 15.16 0.57
CA ASP A 89 20.20 14.14 -0.30
C ASP A 89 21.72 14.20 -0.41
N ASN A 90 22.29 15.41 -0.57
CA ASN A 90 23.72 15.59 -0.80
C ASN A 90 24.43 16.51 0.22
N GLY A 91 23.69 17.12 1.15
CA GLY A 91 24.26 17.99 2.17
C GLY A 91 24.74 19.36 1.66
N GLU A 92 24.38 19.75 0.43
CA GLU A 92 24.74 21.06 -0.12
C GLU A 92 23.87 22.18 0.43
N THR A 93 24.48 23.34 0.67
CA THR A 93 23.74 24.55 1.01
C THR A 93 23.00 25.09 -0.20
N VAL A 94 21.69 25.27 -0.07
CA VAL A 94 20.82 25.74 -1.15
C VAL A 94 19.89 26.84 -0.65
N VAL A 95 19.48 27.71 -1.58
CA VAL A 95 18.47 28.73 -1.35
C VAL A 95 17.24 28.42 -2.20
N LEU A 96 16.13 28.11 -1.56
CA LEU A 96 14.86 27.81 -2.20
C LEU A 96 13.93 29.02 -2.09
N ARG A 97 13.59 29.65 -3.22
CA ARG A 97 12.57 30.71 -3.25
C ARG A 97 11.19 30.06 -3.16
N GLU A 98 10.24 30.73 -2.49
CA GLU A 98 8.90 30.16 -2.31
C GLU A 98 8.18 29.81 -3.63
N THR A 99 8.50 30.47 -4.74
CA THR A 99 7.95 30.17 -6.07
C THR A 99 8.27 28.75 -6.55
N PHE A 100 9.38 28.18 -6.08
CA PHE A 100 9.87 26.85 -6.40
C PHE A 100 9.51 25.80 -5.35
N LEU A 101 8.66 26.13 -4.36
CA LEU A 101 8.10 25.12 -3.46
C LEU A 101 7.24 24.12 -4.23
N ASP A 102 7.33 22.86 -3.82
CA ASP A 102 6.47 21.78 -4.33
C ASP A 102 4.99 22.19 -4.21
N HIS A 103 4.22 21.84 -5.23
CA HIS A 103 2.79 22.13 -5.32
C HIS A 103 1.97 21.21 -4.42
N PHE A 104 2.48 20.02 -4.12
CA PHE A 104 1.86 19.03 -3.25
C PHE A 104 2.35 19.23 -1.81
N LEU A 105 1.74 20.20 -1.12
CA LEU A 105 2.05 20.44 0.28
C LEU A 105 1.25 19.47 1.15
N SER A 106 1.97 18.59 1.85
CA SER A 106 1.40 17.78 2.93
C SER A 106 1.74 18.47 4.26
N PHE A 107 0.75 19.08 4.93
CA PHE A 107 0.93 19.49 6.32
C PHE A 107 1.01 18.24 7.18
N ASN A 108 2.23 17.76 7.40
CA ASN A 108 2.47 16.48 8.05
C ASN A 108 2.25 16.54 9.57
N LYS A 109 2.27 17.74 10.18
CA LYS A 109 2.08 17.90 11.62
C LYS A 109 0.70 18.51 11.93
N PRO A 110 -0.06 17.94 12.87
CA PRO A 110 -1.38 18.46 13.25
C PRO A 110 -1.32 19.89 13.82
N GLN A 111 -0.19 20.27 14.42
CA GLN A 111 0.04 21.64 14.92
C GLN A 111 0.07 22.69 13.80
N ASP A 112 0.64 22.36 12.64
CA ASP A 112 0.76 23.29 11.51
C ASP A 112 -0.61 23.53 10.89
N ARG A 113 -1.43 22.46 10.79
CA ARG A 113 -2.84 22.54 10.38
C ARG A 113 -3.65 23.40 11.34
N LEU A 114 -3.47 23.21 12.65
CA LEU A 114 -4.16 24.02 13.66
C LEU A 114 -3.78 25.51 13.60
N PHE A 115 -2.49 25.83 13.46
CA PHE A 115 -2.01 27.21 13.34
C PHE A 115 -2.44 27.87 12.02
N ALA A 116 -2.60 27.07 10.96
CA ALA A 116 -3.18 27.50 9.69
C ALA A 116 -4.72 27.61 9.71
N GLY A 117 -5.38 27.37 10.85
CA GLY A 117 -6.85 27.42 10.96
C GLY A 117 -7.58 26.25 10.31
N GLN A 118 -6.85 25.22 9.85
CA GLN A 118 -7.43 24.00 9.29
C GLN A 118 -7.89 23.07 10.42
N ILE A 119 -9.17 23.18 10.77
CA ILE A 119 -9.78 22.39 11.84
C ILE A 119 -10.70 21.34 11.22
N ASP A 120 -10.37 20.07 11.43
CA ASP A 120 -11.21 18.94 11.01
C ASP A 120 -12.50 18.88 11.85
N ARG A 121 -13.53 18.20 11.33
CA ARG A 121 -14.77 17.97 12.10
C ARG A 121 -14.46 17.22 13.39
N PHE A 122 -15.08 17.66 14.48
CA PHE A 122 -14.86 17.07 15.80
C PHE A 122 -15.12 15.57 15.83
N GLU A 123 -16.06 15.03 15.05
CA GLU A 123 -16.36 13.59 15.03
C GLU A 123 -15.21 12.72 14.49
N TYR A 124 -14.34 13.27 13.64
CA TYR A 124 -13.25 12.51 13.02
C TYR A 124 -12.08 12.25 13.96
N PHE A 125 -11.83 13.15 14.92
CA PHE A 125 -10.77 12.96 15.91
C PHE A 125 -10.99 11.72 16.80
N PRO A 126 -12.13 11.55 17.50
CA PRO A 126 -12.37 10.36 18.30
C PRO A 126 -12.48 9.11 17.43
N LEU A 127 -13.07 9.19 16.23
CA LEU A 127 -13.13 8.06 15.30
C LEU A 127 -11.73 7.58 14.91
N ARG A 128 -10.82 8.49 14.56
CA ARG A 128 -9.42 8.16 14.22
C ARG A 128 -8.71 7.52 15.41
N TYR A 129 -8.84 8.10 16.60
CA TYR A 129 -8.25 7.57 17.83
C TYR A 129 -8.76 6.16 18.16
N GLN A 130 -10.08 5.96 18.14
CA GLN A 130 -10.71 4.67 18.38
C GLN A 130 -10.30 3.63 17.33
N SER A 131 -10.23 4.03 16.06
CA SER A 131 -9.79 3.15 14.98
C SER A 131 -8.37 2.63 15.23
N TRP A 132 -7.45 3.50 15.66
CA TRP A 132 -6.09 3.09 16.01
C TRP A 132 -6.04 2.16 17.23
N GLN A 133 -6.81 2.45 18.27
CA GLN A 133 -6.90 1.56 19.44
C GLN A 133 -7.40 0.15 19.05
N GLN A 134 -8.46 0.08 18.24
CA GLN A 134 -9.01 -1.18 17.76
C GLN A 134 -8.01 -1.92 16.86
N GLN A 135 -7.34 -1.21 15.96
CA GLN A 135 -6.32 -1.80 15.10
C GLN A 135 -5.15 -2.38 15.92
N GLN A 136 -4.68 -1.66 16.95
CA GLN A 136 -3.65 -2.15 17.86
C GLN A 136 -4.09 -3.41 18.60
N GLN A 137 -5.31 -3.41 19.16
CA GLN A 137 -5.86 -4.55 19.87
C GLN A 137 -5.96 -5.79 18.97
N LEU A 138 -6.41 -5.63 17.74
CA LEU A 138 -6.49 -6.71 16.75
C LEU A 138 -5.10 -7.23 16.34
N GLN A 139 -4.12 -6.34 16.19
CA GLN A 139 -2.76 -6.72 15.80
C GLN A 139 -2.04 -7.54 16.88
N GLN A 140 -2.32 -7.28 18.16
CA GLN A 140 -1.75 -7.98 19.30
C GLN A 140 -2.51 -9.28 19.67
N SER A 141 -3.67 -9.51 19.05
CA SER A 141 -4.49 -10.68 19.35
C SER A 141 -3.79 -11.98 18.93
N PRO A 142 -3.73 -13.00 19.80
CA PRO A 142 -3.20 -14.33 19.41
C PRO A 142 -4.07 -15.01 18.35
N LEU A 143 -5.30 -14.54 18.14
CA LEU A 143 -6.23 -15.05 17.14
C LEU A 143 -6.09 -14.36 15.77
N ARG A 144 -5.11 -13.45 15.62
CA ARG A 144 -4.86 -12.74 14.36
C ARG A 144 -4.65 -13.76 13.23
N GLY A 145 -5.44 -13.62 12.18
CA GLY A 145 -5.40 -14.51 11.02
C GLY A 145 -6.26 -15.78 11.13
N LEU A 146 -6.73 -16.16 12.32
CA LEU A 146 -7.58 -17.34 12.51
C LEU A 146 -9.08 -17.00 12.58
N ALA A 147 -9.41 -15.77 12.99
CA ALA A 147 -10.81 -15.34 13.17
C ALA A 147 -11.51 -14.78 11.91
N GLY A 148 -10.76 -14.51 10.84
CA GLY A 148 -11.30 -13.85 9.64
C GLY A 148 -11.94 -14.79 8.61
N GLY A 149 -11.67 -16.09 8.70
CA GLY A 149 -12.21 -17.08 7.78
C GLY A 149 -13.71 -17.31 7.98
N ARG A 150 -14.49 -17.35 6.90
CA ARG A 150 -15.92 -17.71 6.92
C ARG A 150 -16.09 -19.23 7.02
N VAL A 151 -15.62 -19.80 8.12
CA VAL A 151 -15.62 -21.24 8.39
C VAL A 151 -16.17 -21.52 9.78
N SER A 152 -16.70 -22.72 9.98
CA SER A 152 -17.11 -23.17 11.32
C SER A 152 -15.89 -23.32 12.22
N LEU A 153 -16.04 -22.96 13.50
CA LEU A 153 -14.97 -23.04 14.50
C LEU A 153 -14.86 -24.48 15.03
N ILE A 154 -14.28 -25.37 14.24
CA ILE A 154 -14.09 -26.76 14.62
C ILE A 154 -12.76 -26.89 15.39
N PRO A 155 -12.77 -27.42 16.64
CA PRO A 155 -11.59 -27.37 17.51
C PRO A 155 -10.32 -27.99 16.93
N HIS A 156 -10.40 -29.15 16.27
CA HIS A 156 -9.20 -29.80 15.72
C HIS A 156 -8.58 -28.99 14.57
N GLN A 157 -9.41 -28.42 13.69
CA GLN A 157 -8.95 -27.58 12.57
C GLN A 157 -8.24 -26.32 13.07
N LEU A 158 -8.81 -25.68 14.10
CA LEU A 158 -8.22 -24.48 14.71
C LEU A 158 -6.91 -24.78 15.41
N TYR A 159 -6.82 -25.93 16.08
CA TYR A 159 -5.58 -26.37 16.73
C TYR A 159 -4.46 -26.58 15.69
N ILE A 160 -4.74 -27.33 14.62
CA ILE A 160 -3.78 -27.57 13.53
C ILE A 160 -3.34 -26.25 12.90
N ALA A 161 -4.30 -25.39 12.55
CA ALA A 161 -4.00 -24.09 11.95
C ALA A 161 -3.13 -23.23 12.87
N SER A 162 -3.47 -23.11 14.16
CA SER A 162 -2.70 -22.33 15.13
C SER A 162 -1.28 -22.87 15.31
N GLU A 163 -1.11 -24.19 15.41
CA GLU A 163 0.19 -24.83 15.62
C GLU A 163 1.10 -24.74 14.39
N VAL A 164 0.54 -24.85 13.19
CA VAL A 164 1.32 -24.85 11.95
C VAL A 164 1.63 -23.42 11.51
N ALA A 165 0.65 -22.52 11.55
CA ALA A 165 0.80 -21.22 10.92
C ALA A 165 1.58 -20.19 11.75
N GLN A 166 1.92 -20.49 13.01
CA GLN A 166 2.90 -19.73 13.79
C GLN A 166 4.36 -20.06 13.44
N ARG A 167 4.61 -21.15 12.71
CA ARG A 167 5.97 -21.58 12.35
C ARG A 167 6.50 -20.72 11.20
N HIS A 168 7.80 -20.43 11.23
CA HIS A 168 8.50 -19.88 10.08
C HIS A 168 8.71 -20.98 9.03
N ALA A 169 8.28 -20.76 7.79
CA ALA A 169 8.36 -21.72 6.68
C ALA A 169 7.83 -23.14 7.03
N PRO A 170 6.52 -23.29 7.33
CA PRO A 170 5.97 -24.57 7.77
C PRO A 170 6.06 -25.64 6.67
N ARG A 171 6.61 -26.82 7.03
CA ARG A 171 6.61 -28.02 6.18
C ARG A 171 5.84 -29.11 6.88
N VAL A 172 4.60 -29.34 6.46
CA VAL A 172 3.67 -30.29 7.10
C VAL A 172 2.95 -31.13 6.06
N LEU A 173 2.54 -32.33 6.46
CA LEU A 173 1.64 -33.18 5.70
C LEU A 173 0.32 -33.26 6.45
N LEU A 174 -0.75 -32.73 5.88
CA LEU A 174 -2.12 -32.88 6.40
C LEU A 174 -2.68 -34.20 5.88
N ALA A 175 -2.79 -35.19 6.76
CA ALA A 175 -3.18 -36.56 6.43
C ALA A 175 -4.48 -36.99 7.11
N ASP A 176 -5.33 -36.03 7.48
CA ASP A 176 -6.64 -36.30 8.08
C ASP A 176 -7.54 -37.10 7.12
N GLU A 177 -8.59 -37.71 7.65
CA GLU A 177 -9.56 -38.44 6.84
C GLU A 177 -10.20 -37.54 5.77
N VAL A 178 -10.68 -38.18 4.70
CA VAL A 178 -11.39 -37.49 3.61
C VAL A 178 -12.65 -36.82 4.19
N GLY A 179 -12.82 -35.53 3.91
CA GLY A 179 -13.97 -34.75 4.42
C GLY A 179 -13.77 -34.08 5.78
N LEU A 180 -12.64 -34.27 6.47
CA LEU A 180 -12.35 -33.58 7.75
C LEU A 180 -11.90 -32.12 7.61
N GLY A 181 -11.81 -31.61 6.38
CA GLY A 181 -11.57 -30.20 6.10
C GLY A 181 -10.10 -29.80 5.92
N LYS A 182 -9.26 -30.67 5.36
CA LYS A 182 -7.85 -30.37 5.00
C LYS A 182 -7.71 -29.06 4.20
N THR A 183 -8.62 -28.78 3.26
CA THR A 183 -8.65 -27.52 2.50
C THR A 183 -8.93 -26.30 3.39
N ILE A 184 -9.77 -26.46 4.41
CA ILE A 184 -10.07 -25.41 5.40
C ILE A 184 -8.84 -25.13 6.27
N GLU A 185 -8.17 -26.18 6.73
CA GLU A 185 -6.94 -26.07 7.53
C GLU A 185 -5.83 -25.38 6.72
N ALA A 186 -5.60 -25.82 5.48
CA ALA A 186 -4.67 -25.17 4.56
C ALA A 186 -5.03 -23.70 4.35
N GLY A 187 -6.31 -23.39 4.12
CA GLY A 187 -6.78 -22.01 3.97
C GLY A 187 -6.57 -21.14 5.22
N LEU A 188 -6.80 -21.69 6.42
CA LEU A 188 -6.52 -21.00 7.69
C LEU A 188 -5.03 -20.73 7.85
N ILE A 189 -4.18 -21.69 7.49
CA ILE A 189 -2.71 -21.54 7.54
C ILE A 189 -2.25 -20.43 6.60
N LEU A 190 -2.70 -20.48 5.34
CA LEU A 190 -2.38 -19.45 4.34
C LEU A 190 -2.85 -18.07 4.77
N HIS A 191 -4.11 -17.97 5.23
CA HIS A 191 -4.70 -16.72 5.64
C HIS A 191 -3.95 -16.08 6.82
N GLN A 192 -3.51 -16.88 7.81
CA GLN A 192 -2.69 -16.37 8.91
C GLN A 192 -1.30 -15.94 8.44
N GLN A 193 -0.61 -16.74 7.65
CA GLN A 193 0.74 -16.43 7.15
C GLN A 193 0.76 -15.15 6.30
N LEU A 194 -0.24 -14.96 5.44
CA LEU A 194 -0.41 -13.74 4.64
C LEU A 194 -0.75 -12.51 5.51
N LEU A 195 -1.67 -12.64 6.47
CA LEU A 195 -2.07 -11.51 7.33
C LEU A 195 -1.00 -11.08 8.34
N THR A 196 -0.10 -11.99 8.69
CA THR A 196 1.05 -11.70 9.57
C THR A 196 2.27 -11.21 8.80
N GLY A 197 2.25 -11.29 7.46
CA GLY A 197 3.37 -10.92 6.60
C GLY A 197 4.52 -11.92 6.63
N LEU A 198 4.30 -13.12 7.16
CA LEU A 198 5.28 -14.21 7.14
C LEU A 198 5.41 -14.85 5.76
N ALA A 199 4.36 -14.73 4.94
CA ALA A 199 4.36 -15.07 3.53
C ALA A 199 3.73 -13.93 2.73
N SER A 200 4.22 -13.74 1.52
CA SER A 200 3.65 -12.85 0.50
C SER A 200 3.29 -13.61 -0.77
N ARG A 201 4.05 -14.67 -1.09
CA ARG A 201 3.92 -15.46 -2.31
C ARG A 201 3.51 -16.89 -2.04
N VAL A 202 2.40 -17.32 -2.63
CA VAL A 202 1.82 -18.66 -2.43
C VAL A 202 1.56 -19.33 -3.76
N LEU A 203 2.03 -20.55 -3.90
CA LEU A 203 1.69 -21.46 -4.99
C LEU A 203 0.81 -22.59 -4.48
N ILE A 204 -0.35 -22.76 -5.09
CA ILE A 204 -1.22 -23.92 -4.86
C ILE A 204 -1.21 -24.78 -6.11
N VAL A 205 -0.82 -26.05 -5.95
CA VAL A 205 -0.81 -27.07 -7.00
C VAL A 205 -1.86 -28.11 -6.65
N VAL A 206 -2.85 -28.26 -7.52
CA VAL A 206 -4.00 -29.15 -7.31
C VAL A 206 -4.25 -29.99 -8.57
N PRO A 207 -5.00 -31.11 -8.50
CA PRO A 207 -5.54 -31.72 -9.70
C PRO A 207 -6.41 -30.74 -10.50
N GLU A 208 -6.41 -30.83 -11.83
CA GLU A 208 -7.22 -29.95 -12.71
C GLU A 208 -8.71 -29.88 -12.30
N SER A 209 -9.28 -31.01 -11.85
CA SER A 209 -10.67 -31.10 -11.39
C SER A 209 -10.99 -30.28 -10.14
N LEU A 210 -9.99 -29.97 -9.30
CA LEU A 210 -10.16 -29.28 -8.02
C LEU A 210 -9.82 -27.79 -8.09
N GLN A 211 -9.25 -27.29 -9.20
CA GLN A 211 -8.86 -25.87 -9.33
C GLN A 211 -9.99 -24.91 -9.01
N HIS A 212 -11.18 -25.11 -9.62
CA HIS A 212 -12.29 -24.19 -9.39
C HIS A 212 -12.79 -24.23 -7.95
N GLN A 213 -12.79 -25.40 -7.32
CA GLN A 213 -13.16 -25.53 -5.91
C GLN A 213 -12.19 -24.75 -5.02
N TRP A 214 -10.88 -24.93 -5.20
CA TRP A 214 -9.87 -24.18 -4.46
C TRP A 214 -9.99 -22.68 -4.67
N LEU A 215 -10.16 -22.22 -5.91
CA LEU A 215 -10.36 -20.80 -6.20
C LEU A 215 -11.56 -20.23 -5.44
N VAL A 216 -12.70 -20.92 -5.47
CA VAL A 216 -13.93 -20.48 -4.81
C VAL A 216 -13.80 -20.52 -3.29
N GLU A 217 -13.18 -21.56 -2.73
CA GLU A 217 -12.97 -21.66 -1.28
C GLU A 217 -12.02 -20.58 -0.78
N MET A 218 -10.87 -20.38 -1.43
CA MET A 218 -9.91 -19.33 -1.07
C MET A 218 -10.56 -17.94 -1.14
N LEU A 219 -11.34 -17.67 -2.19
CA LEU A 219 -11.99 -16.38 -2.35
C LEU A 219 -13.13 -16.17 -1.35
N ARG A 220 -14.06 -17.13 -1.24
CA ARG A 220 -15.29 -16.93 -0.46
C ARG A 220 -15.10 -17.14 1.04
N ARG A 221 -14.22 -18.05 1.44
CA ARG A 221 -13.98 -18.36 2.86
C ARG A 221 -12.87 -17.50 3.43
N PHE A 222 -11.80 -17.26 2.67
CA PHE A 222 -10.59 -16.62 3.19
C PHE A 222 -10.29 -15.26 2.57
N ASN A 223 -11.13 -14.77 1.64
CA ASN A 223 -10.93 -13.50 0.94
C ASN A 223 -9.59 -13.44 0.17
N LEU A 224 -9.02 -14.59 -0.20
CA LEU A 224 -7.78 -14.72 -0.95
C LEU A 224 -8.09 -14.87 -2.45
N ARG A 225 -7.59 -13.95 -3.27
CA ARG A 225 -7.79 -13.93 -4.72
C ARG A 225 -6.60 -14.61 -5.40
N PHE A 226 -6.76 -15.89 -5.72
CA PHE A 226 -5.78 -16.62 -6.53
C PHE A 226 -6.02 -16.38 -8.01
N SER A 227 -4.92 -16.33 -8.78
CA SER A 227 -4.94 -16.29 -10.23
C SER A 227 -4.69 -17.70 -10.75
N ILE A 228 -5.56 -18.21 -11.63
CA ILE A 228 -5.36 -19.50 -12.29
C ILE A 228 -4.31 -19.33 -13.38
N PHE A 229 -3.31 -20.20 -13.35
CA PHE A 229 -2.25 -20.25 -14.35
C PHE A 229 -2.42 -21.50 -15.19
N ASP A 230 -2.76 -21.27 -16.46
CA ASP A 230 -2.78 -22.26 -17.52
C ASP A 230 -1.83 -21.84 -18.66
N GLU A 231 -1.85 -22.59 -19.76
CA GLU A 231 -0.98 -22.34 -20.89
C GLU A 231 -1.22 -20.97 -21.54
N GLU A 232 -2.48 -20.54 -21.65
CA GLU A 232 -2.83 -19.25 -22.26
C GLU A 232 -2.40 -18.09 -21.36
N ARG A 233 -2.69 -18.18 -20.05
CA ARG A 233 -2.30 -17.16 -19.06
C ARG A 233 -0.78 -17.01 -19.00
N CYS A 234 -0.03 -18.09 -19.01
CA CYS A 234 1.44 -18.03 -18.96
C CYS A 234 2.03 -17.41 -20.23
N GLN A 235 1.50 -17.76 -21.41
CA GLN A 235 1.94 -17.15 -22.67
C GLN A 235 1.68 -15.63 -22.70
N GLN A 236 0.53 -15.20 -22.20
CA GLN A 236 0.20 -13.77 -22.10
C GLN A 236 1.13 -13.05 -21.10
N ALA A 237 1.29 -13.59 -19.90
CA ALA A 237 2.13 -13.00 -18.86
C ALA A 237 3.62 -12.95 -19.25
N GLN A 238 4.08 -13.85 -20.12
CA GLN A 238 5.45 -13.84 -20.63
C GLN A 238 5.76 -12.64 -21.53
N LEU A 239 4.73 -11.95 -22.04
CA LEU A 239 4.91 -10.69 -22.77
C LEU A 239 5.27 -9.52 -21.84
N ASP A 240 4.83 -9.61 -20.59
CA ASP A 240 4.95 -8.54 -19.58
C ASP A 240 6.15 -8.75 -18.64
N ALA A 241 6.61 -9.99 -18.46
CA ALA A 241 7.72 -10.35 -17.58
C ALA A 241 8.53 -11.56 -18.09
N ASP A 242 9.82 -11.61 -17.73
CA ASP A 242 10.71 -12.73 -18.06
C ASP A 242 10.21 -14.07 -17.51
N ASN A 243 9.67 -14.04 -16.29
CA ASN A 243 9.01 -15.18 -15.65
C ASN A 243 7.51 -14.86 -15.43
N PRO A 244 6.60 -15.59 -16.10
CA PRO A 244 5.16 -15.40 -15.95
C PRO A 244 4.68 -15.48 -14.50
N PHE A 245 5.29 -16.36 -13.69
CA PHE A 245 4.90 -16.60 -12.31
C PHE A 245 5.24 -15.43 -11.37
N ASP A 246 6.08 -14.49 -11.78
CA ASP A 246 6.44 -13.31 -10.99
C ASP A 246 5.43 -12.17 -11.16
N THR A 247 4.51 -12.27 -12.12
CA THR A 247 3.45 -11.27 -12.37
C THR A 247 2.37 -11.25 -11.28
N GLU A 248 2.21 -12.35 -10.55
CA GLU A 248 1.16 -12.54 -9.54
C GLU A 248 1.75 -13.10 -8.25
N GLN A 249 1.14 -12.77 -7.11
CA GLN A 249 1.63 -13.23 -5.79
C GLN A 249 0.95 -14.52 -5.32
N LEU A 250 -0.31 -14.73 -5.71
CA LEU A 250 -1.13 -15.89 -5.32
C LEU A 250 -1.50 -16.68 -6.57
N VAL A 251 -0.80 -17.79 -6.81
CA VAL A 251 -0.95 -18.59 -8.03
C VAL A 251 -1.55 -19.94 -7.73
N LEU A 252 -2.51 -20.34 -8.56
CA LEU A 252 -3.16 -21.65 -8.54
C LEU A 252 -2.97 -22.31 -9.91
N CYS A 253 -2.45 -23.53 -9.96
CA CYS A 253 -2.28 -24.25 -11.22
C CYS A 253 -2.45 -25.77 -11.03
N SER A 254 -2.62 -26.49 -12.15
CA SER A 254 -2.65 -27.96 -12.09
C SER A 254 -1.27 -28.58 -12.09
N LEU A 255 -1.16 -29.73 -11.43
CA LEU A 255 0.02 -30.58 -11.55
C LEU A 255 0.22 -31.05 -13.00
N GLU A 256 -0.86 -31.39 -13.69
CA GLU A 256 -0.85 -31.79 -15.10
C GLU A 256 -0.27 -30.69 -16.00
N PHE A 257 -0.63 -29.44 -15.74
CA PHE A 257 -0.11 -28.28 -16.47
C PHE A 257 1.41 -28.14 -16.30
N LEU A 258 1.90 -28.18 -15.05
CA LEU A 258 3.34 -28.07 -14.77
C LEU A 258 4.13 -29.23 -15.36
N THR A 259 3.60 -30.46 -15.30
CA THR A 259 4.29 -31.66 -15.80
C THR A 259 4.30 -31.77 -17.32
N LYS A 260 3.26 -31.25 -18.01
CA LYS A 260 3.15 -31.31 -19.48
C LYS A 260 4.21 -30.48 -20.21
N LYS A 261 4.64 -29.35 -19.64
CA LYS A 261 5.66 -28.47 -20.24
C LYS A 261 6.78 -28.16 -19.26
N LYS A 262 7.95 -28.74 -19.54
CA LYS A 262 9.16 -28.55 -18.73
C LYS A 262 9.54 -27.07 -18.54
N SER A 263 9.30 -26.22 -19.55
CA SER A 263 9.59 -24.79 -19.46
C SER A 263 8.80 -24.08 -18.35
N TRP A 264 7.50 -24.40 -18.21
CA TRP A 264 6.67 -23.80 -17.16
C TRP A 264 7.04 -24.32 -15.78
N HIS A 265 7.36 -25.60 -15.66
CA HIS A 265 7.89 -26.17 -14.43
C HIS A 265 9.20 -25.49 -14.01
N GLU A 266 10.18 -25.35 -14.92
CA GLU A 266 11.46 -24.70 -14.63
C GLU A 266 11.26 -23.24 -14.19
N GLN A 267 10.35 -22.51 -14.85
CA GLN A 267 10.01 -21.14 -14.45
C GLN A 267 9.29 -21.06 -13.10
N ALA A 268 8.34 -21.94 -12.82
CA ALA A 268 7.66 -22.02 -11.53
C ALA A 268 8.63 -22.32 -10.38
N VAL A 269 9.60 -23.21 -10.60
CA VAL A 269 10.66 -23.55 -9.64
C VAL A 269 11.65 -22.40 -9.45
N SER A 270 11.94 -21.64 -10.51
CA SER A 270 12.83 -20.48 -10.43
C SER A 270 12.20 -19.27 -9.72
N SER A 271 10.87 -19.22 -9.61
CA SER A 271 10.16 -18.18 -8.88
C SER A 271 10.29 -18.36 -7.36
N HIS A 272 10.29 -17.26 -6.62
CA HIS A 272 10.40 -17.28 -5.17
C HIS A 272 9.02 -17.49 -4.52
N TRP A 273 8.80 -18.65 -3.92
CA TRP A 273 7.58 -18.96 -3.17
C TRP A 273 7.87 -19.09 -1.69
N ASP A 274 7.06 -18.43 -0.86
CA ASP A 274 7.14 -18.58 0.60
C ASP A 274 6.41 -19.86 1.05
N ILE A 275 5.29 -20.18 0.38
CA ILE A 275 4.47 -21.35 0.68
C ILE A 275 4.08 -22.08 -0.61
N LEU A 276 4.27 -23.40 -0.59
CA LEU A 276 3.73 -24.34 -1.57
C LEU A 276 2.68 -25.22 -0.90
N VAL A 277 1.49 -25.28 -1.49
CA VAL A 277 0.44 -26.24 -1.13
C VAL A 277 0.28 -27.23 -2.28
N VAL A 278 0.34 -28.51 -1.97
CA VAL A 278 0.09 -29.59 -2.94
C VAL A 278 -1.10 -30.40 -2.43
N ASP A 279 -2.20 -30.39 -3.17
CA ASP A 279 -3.36 -31.21 -2.87
C ASP A 279 -3.27 -32.59 -3.53
N GLU A 280 -3.93 -33.57 -2.92
CA GLU A 280 -3.92 -34.98 -3.35
C GLU A 280 -2.51 -35.54 -3.63
N ALA A 281 -1.56 -35.20 -2.76
CA ALA A 281 -0.16 -35.63 -2.84
C ALA A 281 0.02 -37.17 -2.86
N HIS A 282 -1.01 -37.93 -2.48
CA HIS A 282 -1.02 -39.39 -2.54
C HIS A 282 -0.98 -39.94 -3.99
N HIS A 283 -1.29 -39.12 -4.99
CA HIS A 283 -1.10 -39.46 -6.41
C HIS A 283 0.36 -39.42 -6.87
N LEU A 284 1.26 -38.87 -6.05
CA LEU A 284 2.70 -38.83 -6.33
C LEU A 284 3.34 -40.18 -6.01
N HIS A 285 3.57 -40.98 -7.03
CA HIS A 285 4.31 -42.23 -6.89
C HIS A 285 5.82 -41.95 -6.79
N TRP A 286 6.42 -42.35 -5.68
CA TRP A 286 7.86 -42.30 -5.50
C TRP A 286 8.47 -43.70 -5.68
N GLN A 287 9.50 -43.79 -6.51
CA GLN A 287 10.35 -44.98 -6.63
C GLN A 287 11.77 -44.60 -6.18
N PRO A 288 12.42 -45.38 -5.31
CA PRO A 288 13.74 -45.05 -4.78
C PRO A 288 14.87 -44.95 -5.82
N GLU A 289 14.66 -45.44 -7.05
CA GLU A 289 15.71 -45.69 -8.06
C GLU A 289 15.45 -45.04 -9.44
N ALA A 290 14.56 -44.05 -9.53
CA ALA A 290 14.26 -43.34 -10.78
C ALA A 290 15.05 -42.04 -10.95
#